data_AF-A0A226DS95-F1
#
_entry.id   AF-A0A226DS95-F1
#
_cell.length_a   1.000
_cell.length_b   1.000
_cell.length_c   1.000
_cell.angle_alpha   90.00
_cell.angle_beta   90.00
_cell.angle_gamma   90.00
#
_symmetry.space_group_name_H-M   'P 1'
#
loop_
_entity.id
_entity.type
_entity.pdbx_description
1 polymer ?
#
loop_
_entity_poly.entity_id
_entity_poly.type
_entity_poly.pdbx_seq_one_letter_code
_entity_poly.pdbx_strand_id
1 'polypeptide(L)'
;MNIWTHLVGMLLFFVLTIQFLTRPEIQLQEKFVFTAFFVGAIACLGFSTVFHTLHCHSREVAKFVHKLDYVGIALLIMGSFFPWVYYGFYCKPHLQIIYMTVTLFLGTLAIIASMMDTFAEPRFRPIRAGLFAGFGLSGVIPAVHYASANGLVHSVTHDPMGWLVLMAFLYLLGAVIYAGRVPERWFLGKCDIWGHSHQLFHVLVVAAALVNYHGIMQIAKRRLTSGECRNEL
;
A
#
# COMPACT_ATOMS: atom_id res chain seq x y z
N MET A 1 -16.27 13.06 -7.33
CA MET A 1 -14.98 13.43 -6.70
C MET A 1 -13.96 12.30 -6.59
N ASN A 2 -14.38 11.06 -6.32
CA ASN A 2 -13.49 9.88 -6.22
C ASN A 2 -12.52 9.68 -7.40
N ILE A 3 -12.96 10.00 -8.62
CA ILE A 3 -12.14 9.93 -9.84
C ILE A 3 -10.89 10.81 -9.68
N TRP A 4 -11.09 12.09 -9.34
CA TRP A 4 -10.01 13.08 -9.32
C TRP A 4 -8.97 12.83 -8.24
N THR A 5 -9.38 12.36 -7.06
CA THR A 5 -8.44 12.11 -5.95
C THR A 5 -7.42 11.02 -6.32
N HIS A 6 -7.86 9.95 -6.98
CA HIS A 6 -6.96 8.89 -7.43
C HIS A 6 -6.29 9.18 -8.78
N LEU A 7 -6.93 9.91 -9.70
CA LEU A 7 -6.28 10.33 -10.95
C LEU A 7 -5.07 11.22 -10.68
N VAL A 8 -5.25 12.26 -9.84
CA VAL A 8 -4.15 13.15 -9.46
C VAL A 8 -3.07 12.39 -8.69
N GLY A 9 -3.45 11.48 -7.79
CA GLY A 9 -2.50 10.61 -7.10
C GLY A 9 -1.70 9.73 -8.05
N MET A 10 -2.35 9.11 -9.05
CA MET A 10 -1.70 8.27 -10.06
C MET A 10 -0.66 9.08 -10.85
N LEU A 11 -1.03 10.27 -11.33
CA LEU A 11 -0.13 11.16 -12.07
C LEU A 11 1.06 11.59 -11.20
N LEU A 12 0.82 11.90 -9.92
CA LEU A 12 1.87 12.20 -8.96
C LEU A 12 2.86 11.03 -8.83
N PHE A 13 2.38 9.80 -8.61
CA PHE A 13 3.25 8.63 -8.51
C PHE A 13 3.98 8.32 -9.81
N PHE A 14 3.38 8.59 -10.97
CA PHE A 14 4.05 8.48 -12.26
C PHE A 14 5.23 9.45 -12.38
N VAL A 15 5.04 10.72 -12.01
CA VAL A 15 6.13 11.73 -11.97
C VAL A 15 7.21 11.33 -10.99
N LEU A 16 6.85 10.90 -9.77
CA LEU A 16 7.79 10.43 -8.75
C LEU A 16 8.61 9.22 -9.25
N THR A 17 7.99 8.33 -10.03
CA THR A 17 8.67 7.17 -10.62
C THR A 17 9.75 7.61 -11.59
N ILE A 18 9.44 8.54 -12.52
CA ILE A 18 10.41 9.08 -13.47
C ILE A 18 11.56 9.78 -12.71
N GLN A 19 11.23 10.63 -11.73
CA GLN A 19 12.23 11.33 -10.92
C GLN A 19 13.13 10.37 -10.14
N PHE A 20 12.60 9.26 -9.65
CA PHE A 20 13.37 8.28 -8.90
C PHE A 20 14.27 7.44 -9.82
N LEU A 21 13.74 6.95 -10.95
CA LEU A 21 14.50 6.09 -11.88
C LEU A 21 15.63 6.83 -12.60
N THR A 22 15.49 8.15 -12.78
CA THR A 22 16.51 9.00 -13.43
C THR A 22 17.67 9.40 -12.53
N ARG A 23 17.60 9.14 -11.21
CA ARG A 23 18.69 9.43 -10.27
C ARG A 23 19.93 8.57 -10.55
N PRO A 24 21.08 9.15 -10.90
CA PRO A 24 22.30 8.39 -11.18
C PRO A 24 22.93 7.78 -9.93
N GLU A 25 22.67 8.35 -8.75
CA GLU A 25 23.27 7.93 -7.48
C GLU A 25 22.68 6.63 -6.92
N ILE A 26 21.52 6.18 -7.42
CA ILE A 26 20.81 4.99 -6.93
C ILE A 26 21.23 3.77 -7.75
N GLN A 27 21.65 2.71 -7.06
CA GLN A 27 22.04 1.45 -7.69
C GLN A 27 20.86 0.78 -8.41
N LEU A 28 21.15 0.01 -9.47
CA LEU A 28 20.13 -0.65 -10.28
C LEU A 28 19.25 -1.61 -9.46
N GLN A 29 19.83 -2.34 -8.51
CA GLN A 29 19.10 -3.24 -7.63
C GLN A 29 18.05 -2.51 -6.78
N GLU A 30 18.43 -1.37 -6.20
CA GLU A 30 17.50 -0.52 -5.44
C GLU A 30 16.37 0.00 -6.34
N LYS A 31 16.69 0.35 -7.60
CA LYS A 31 15.68 0.77 -8.58
C LYS A 31 14.64 -0.30 -8.84
N PHE A 32 15.03 -1.56 -9.00
CA PHE A 32 14.10 -2.66 -9.18
C PHE A 32 13.17 -2.83 -7.97
N VAL A 33 13.71 -2.76 -6.76
CA VAL A 33 12.94 -2.93 -5.53
C VAL A 33 11.87 -1.82 -5.40
N PHE A 34 12.26 -0.57 -5.61
CA PHE A 34 11.32 0.57 -5.59
C PHE A 34 10.29 0.52 -6.74
N THR A 35 10.66 -0.03 -7.89
CA THR A 35 9.73 -0.17 -9.03
C THR A 35 8.52 -1.02 -8.66
N ALA A 36 8.68 -2.05 -7.81
CA ALA A 36 7.55 -2.83 -7.32
C ALA A 36 6.53 -1.97 -6.57
N PHE A 37 6.99 -1.04 -5.72
CA PHE A 37 6.13 -0.08 -5.02
C PHE A 37 5.44 0.87 -6.01
N PHE A 38 6.18 1.46 -6.94
CA PHE A 38 5.63 2.40 -7.90
C PHE A 38 4.59 1.77 -8.82
N VAL A 39 4.86 0.57 -9.35
CA VAL A 39 3.91 -0.19 -10.17
C VAL A 39 2.65 -0.50 -9.36
N GLY A 40 2.80 -0.96 -8.11
CA GLY A 40 1.67 -1.22 -7.22
C GLY A 40 0.81 0.02 -6.97
N ALA A 41 1.44 1.17 -6.68
CA ALA A 41 0.74 2.43 -6.43
C ALA A 41 0.03 2.96 -7.69
N ILE A 42 0.71 2.99 -8.84
CA ILE A 42 0.13 3.47 -10.10
C ILE A 42 -1.02 2.55 -10.54
N ALA A 43 -0.85 1.22 -10.45
CA ALA A 43 -1.90 0.26 -10.77
C ALA A 43 -3.11 0.43 -9.86
N CYS A 44 -2.91 0.56 -8.54
CA CYS A 44 -4.00 0.76 -7.58
C CYS A 44 -4.81 2.02 -7.88
N LEU A 45 -4.13 3.17 -8.01
CA LEU A 45 -4.79 4.45 -8.23
C LEU A 45 -5.41 4.53 -9.64
N GLY A 46 -4.75 3.93 -10.64
CA GLY A 46 -5.24 3.84 -12.01
C GLY A 46 -6.49 2.97 -12.13
N PHE A 47 -6.47 1.74 -11.60
CA PHE A 47 -7.64 0.85 -11.61
C PHE A 47 -8.82 1.47 -10.86
N SER A 48 -8.55 2.16 -9.75
CA SER A 48 -9.59 2.88 -9.03
C SER A 48 -10.17 4.04 -9.83
N THR A 49 -9.32 4.83 -10.50
CA THR A 49 -9.77 5.90 -11.39
C THR A 49 -10.66 5.36 -12.51
N VAL A 50 -10.23 4.27 -13.16
CA VAL A 50 -10.99 3.58 -14.22
C VAL A 50 -12.32 3.08 -13.68
N PHE A 51 -12.33 2.45 -12.49
CA PHE A 51 -13.54 1.96 -11.85
C PHE A 51 -14.55 3.08 -11.63
N HIS A 52 -14.17 4.16 -10.94
CA HIS A 52 -15.10 5.27 -10.64
C HIS A 52 -15.54 6.02 -11.90
N THR A 53 -14.78 5.96 -12.99
CA THR A 53 -15.15 6.57 -14.28
C THR A 53 -16.16 5.70 -15.04
N LEU A 54 -15.95 4.38 -15.07
CA LEU A 54 -16.75 3.44 -15.87
C LEU A 54 -17.88 2.75 -15.08
N HIS A 55 -18.04 3.08 -13.79
CA HIS A 55 -19.02 2.45 -12.90
C HIS A 55 -20.47 2.54 -13.42
N CYS A 56 -20.82 3.62 -14.12
CA CYS A 56 -22.18 3.85 -14.63
C CYS A 56 -22.41 3.34 -16.07
N HIS A 57 -21.45 2.65 -16.68
CA HIS A 57 -21.53 2.25 -18.09
C HIS A 57 -22.52 1.09 -18.34
N SER A 58 -22.19 -0.11 -17.86
CA SER A 58 -23.05 -1.30 -17.93
C SER A 58 -22.72 -2.21 -16.76
N ARG A 59 -23.62 -3.16 -16.45
CA ARG A 59 -23.43 -4.06 -15.31
C ARG A 59 -22.17 -4.90 -15.44
N GLU A 60 -21.88 -5.37 -16.65
CA GLU A 60 -20.73 -6.21 -16.98
C GLU A 60 -19.42 -5.43 -16.83
N VAL A 61 -19.37 -4.20 -17.39
CA VAL A 61 -18.21 -3.32 -17.27
C VAL A 61 -17.98 -2.96 -15.81
N ALA A 62 -19.01 -2.48 -15.10
CA ALA A 62 -18.93 -2.11 -13.70
C ALA A 62 -18.45 -3.26 -12.82
N LYS A 63 -18.92 -4.49 -13.06
CA LYS A 63 -18.48 -5.68 -12.34
C LYS A 63 -17.00 -5.98 -12.59
N PHE A 64 -16.55 -5.90 -13.84
CA PHE A 64 -15.15 -6.15 -14.20
C PHE A 64 -14.20 -5.11 -13.61
N VAL A 65 -14.48 -3.82 -13.82
CA VAL A 65 -13.61 -2.75 -13.31
C VAL A 65 -13.62 -2.67 -11.77
N HIS A 66 -14.70 -3.06 -11.11
CA HIS A 66 -14.75 -3.20 -9.65
C HIS A 66 -13.79 -4.30 -9.14
N LYS A 67 -13.63 -5.40 -9.87
CA LYS A 67 -12.64 -6.43 -9.52
C LYS A 67 -11.22 -5.89 -9.66
N LEU A 68 -10.94 -5.14 -10.72
CA LEU A 68 -9.65 -4.51 -10.93
C LEU A 68 -9.28 -3.51 -9.81
N ASP A 69 -10.26 -2.76 -9.28
CA ASP A 69 -10.05 -1.87 -8.14
C ASP A 69 -9.50 -2.63 -6.91
N TYR A 70 -10.06 -3.82 -6.60
CA TYR A 70 -9.53 -4.69 -5.52
C TYR A 70 -8.16 -5.28 -5.84
N VAL A 71 -7.92 -5.70 -7.09
CA VAL A 71 -6.59 -6.15 -7.52
C VAL A 71 -5.56 -5.04 -7.29
N GLY A 72 -5.93 -3.80 -7.58
CA GLY A 72 -5.14 -2.61 -7.30
C GLY A 72 -4.69 -2.53 -5.84
N ILE A 73 -5.61 -2.69 -4.89
CA ILE A 73 -5.30 -2.68 -3.44
C ILE A 73 -4.27 -3.77 -3.10
N ALA A 74 -4.45 -4.99 -3.62
CA ALA A 74 -3.51 -6.08 -3.37
C ALA A 74 -2.10 -5.74 -3.90
N LEU A 75 -2.01 -5.21 -5.12
CA LEU A 75 -0.74 -4.83 -5.74
C LEU A 75 -0.04 -3.70 -4.98
N LEU A 76 -0.78 -2.71 -4.47
CA LEU A 76 -0.22 -1.65 -3.63
C LEU A 76 0.33 -2.19 -2.31
N ILE A 77 -0.38 -3.10 -1.64
CA ILE A 77 0.10 -3.73 -0.41
C ILE A 77 1.38 -4.53 -0.69
N MET A 78 1.38 -5.39 -1.72
CA MET A 78 2.55 -6.17 -2.12
C MET A 78 3.76 -5.26 -2.42
N GLY A 79 3.55 -4.26 -3.28
CA GLY A 79 4.59 -3.32 -3.68
C GLY A 79 5.12 -2.51 -2.50
N SER A 80 4.27 -2.18 -1.52
CA SER A 80 4.68 -1.47 -0.30
C SER A 80 5.59 -2.29 0.61
N PHE A 81 5.39 -3.61 0.66
CA PHE A 81 6.19 -4.50 1.50
C PHE A 81 7.59 -4.74 0.93
N PHE A 82 7.74 -4.81 -0.39
CA PHE A 82 9.00 -5.24 -1.01
C PHE A 82 10.20 -4.35 -0.64
N PRO A 83 10.17 -3.01 -0.83
CA PRO A 83 11.26 -2.15 -0.38
C PRO A 83 11.48 -2.20 1.13
N TRP A 84 10.38 -2.20 1.89
CA TRP A 84 10.49 -2.17 3.34
C TRP A 84 11.14 -3.45 3.91
N VAL A 85 10.76 -4.63 3.42
CA VAL A 85 11.39 -5.91 3.79
C VAL A 85 12.84 -5.97 3.31
N TYR A 86 13.11 -5.53 2.08
CA TYR A 86 14.45 -5.52 1.50
C TYR A 86 15.44 -4.72 2.35
N TYR A 87 15.10 -3.48 2.69
CA TYR A 87 15.98 -2.64 3.49
C TYR A 87 15.94 -2.97 4.98
N GLY A 88 14.77 -3.34 5.52
CA GLY A 88 14.63 -3.71 6.93
C GLY A 88 15.43 -4.96 7.29
N PHE A 89 15.48 -5.95 6.40
CA PHE A 89 16.23 -7.18 6.63
C PHE A 89 17.48 -7.26 5.75
N TYR A 90 18.08 -6.11 5.38
CA TYR A 90 19.20 -6.05 4.42
C TYR A 90 20.33 -7.05 4.76
N CYS A 91 20.69 -7.17 6.04
CA CYS A 91 21.74 -8.06 6.52
C CYS A 91 21.29 -9.49 6.85
N LYS A 92 20.00 -9.80 6.68
CA LYS A 92 19.40 -11.10 7.00
C LYS A 92 18.66 -11.62 5.76
N PRO A 93 19.37 -12.12 4.73
CA PRO A 93 18.76 -12.49 3.44
C PRO A 93 17.71 -13.60 3.57
N HIS A 94 17.87 -14.53 4.52
CA HIS A 94 16.89 -15.57 4.79
C HIS A 94 15.52 -14.98 5.21
N LEU A 95 15.51 -13.94 6.04
CA LEU A 95 14.27 -13.27 6.46
C LEU A 95 13.63 -12.49 5.32
N GLN A 96 14.43 -11.85 4.46
CA GLN A 96 13.91 -11.18 3.26
C GLN A 96 13.13 -12.16 2.39
N ILE A 97 13.73 -13.30 2.06
CA ILE A 97 13.12 -14.32 1.20
C ILE A 97 11.82 -14.84 1.81
N ILE A 98 11.83 -15.18 3.11
CA ILE A 98 10.63 -15.65 3.81
C ILE A 98 9.50 -14.62 3.73
N TYR A 99 9.75 -13.36 4.14
CA TYR A 99 8.70 -12.35 4.21
C TYR A 99 8.22 -11.89 2.83
N MET A 100 9.10 -11.79 1.84
CA MET A 100 8.70 -11.50 0.46
C MET A 100 7.86 -12.64 -0.14
N THR A 101 8.22 -13.89 0.13
CA THR A 101 7.47 -15.07 -0.35
C THR A 101 6.07 -15.12 0.27
N VAL A 102 5.97 -14.90 1.59
CA VAL A 102 4.67 -14.82 2.29
C VAL A 102 3.83 -13.68 1.72
N THR A 103 4.44 -12.51 1.48
CA THR A 103 3.76 -11.35 0.88
C THR A 103 3.24 -11.67 -0.52
N LEU A 104 4.06 -12.31 -1.35
CA LEU A 104 3.69 -12.72 -2.71
C LEU A 104 2.54 -13.73 -2.69
N PHE A 105 2.61 -14.71 -1.80
CA PHE A 105 1.57 -15.73 -1.63
C PHE A 105 0.24 -15.12 -1.19
N LEU A 106 0.23 -14.31 -0.13
CA LEU A 106 -0.98 -13.67 0.38
C LEU A 106 -1.58 -12.68 -0.63
N GLY A 107 -0.72 -11.91 -1.31
CA GLY A 107 -1.16 -11.00 -2.37
C GLY A 107 -1.76 -11.72 -3.57
N THR A 108 -1.16 -12.84 -3.98
CA THR A 108 -1.70 -13.68 -5.06
C THR A 108 -3.06 -14.26 -4.68
N LEU A 109 -3.21 -14.76 -3.44
CA LEU A 109 -4.50 -15.25 -2.94
C LEU A 109 -5.56 -14.14 -2.93
N ALA A 110 -5.19 -12.92 -2.51
CA ALA A 110 -6.08 -11.77 -2.53
C ALA A 110 -6.51 -11.38 -3.95
N ILE A 111 -5.59 -11.44 -4.92
CA ILE A 111 -5.90 -11.19 -6.34
C ILE A 111 -6.85 -12.26 -6.88
N ILE A 112 -6.55 -13.54 -6.67
CA ILE A 112 -7.41 -14.65 -7.11
C ILE A 112 -8.81 -14.49 -6.52
N ALA A 113 -8.91 -14.29 -5.21
CA ALA A 113 -10.18 -14.10 -4.52
C ALA A 113 -10.95 -12.89 -5.08
N SER A 114 -10.27 -11.79 -5.37
CA SER A 114 -10.89 -10.58 -5.96
C SER A 114 -11.44 -10.80 -7.37
N MET A 115 -10.85 -11.73 -8.13
CA MET A 115 -11.29 -12.05 -9.48
C MET A 115 -12.45 -13.06 -9.53
N MET A 116 -12.71 -13.80 -8.44
CA MET A 116 -13.82 -14.75 -8.35
C MET A 116 -15.17 -14.05 -8.32
N ASP A 117 -16.10 -14.47 -9.19
CA ASP A 117 -17.46 -13.92 -9.22
C ASP A 117 -18.24 -14.14 -7.93
N THR A 118 -18.07 -15.31 -7.32
CA THR A 118 -18.68 -15.67 -6.03
C THR A 118 -18.28 -14.69 -4.93
N PHE A 119 -17.02 -14.26 -4.93
CA PHE A 119 -16.49 -13.36 -3.89
C PHE A 119 -16.90 -11.90 -4.08
N ALA A 120 -17.36 -11.54 -5.28
CA ALA A 120 -17.95 -10.23 -5.58
C ALA A 120 -19.36 -10.05 -4.99
N GLU A 121 -20.03 -11.13 -4.58
CA GLU A 121 -21.37 -11.06 -4.01
C GLU A 121 -21.39 -10.29 -2.67
N PRO A 122 -22.48 -9.57 -2.34
CA PRO A 122 -22.58 -8.77 -1.12
C PRO A 122 -22.34 -9.57 0.17
N ARG A 123 -22.74 -10.85 0.21
CA ARG A 123 -22.55 -11.73 1.38
C ARG A 123 -21.09 -11.95 1.76
N PHE A 124 -20.16 -11.84 0.81
CA PHE A 124 -18.71 -12.00 1.04
C PHE A 124 -17.99 -10.68 1.35
N ARG A 125 -18.71 -9.56 1.43
CA ARG A 125 -18.12 -8.25 1.80
C ARG A 125 -17.29 -8.29 3.10
N PRO A 126 -17.74 -8.88 4.23
CA PRO A 126 -16.92 -8.94 5.43
C PRO A 126 -15.68 -9.84 5.26
N ILE A 127 -15.79 -10.92 4.48
CA ILE A 127 -14.67 -11.82 4.22
C ILE A 127 -13.63 -11.12 3.34
N ARG A 128 -14.05 -10.37 2.31
CA ARG A 128 -13.16 -9.50 1.53
C ARG A 128 -12.44 -8.48 2.41
N ALA A 129 -13.18 -7.76 3.25
CA ALA A 129 -12.60 -6.78 4.15
C ALA A 129 -11.57 -7.43 5.09
N GLY A 130 -11.89 -8.61 5.65
CA GLY A 130 -10.98 -9.39 6.48
C GLY A 130 -9.74 -9.87 5.73
N LEU A 131 -9.87 -10.31 4.48
CA LEU A 131 -8.74 -10.73 3.64
C LEU A 131 -7.74 -9.59 3.41
N PHE A 132 -8.23 -8.42 2.97
CA PHE A 132 -7.37 -7.26 2.72
C PHE A 132 -6.81 -6.66 4.01
N ALA A 133 -7.61 -6.59 5.08
CA ALA A 133 -7.14 -6.13 6.38
C ALA A 133 -6.08 -7.08 6.95
N GLY A 134 -6.31 -8.39 6.89
CA GLY A 134 -5.37 -9.41 7.32
C GLY A 134 -4.07 -9.38 6.51
N PHE A 135 -4.16 -9.19 5.18
CA PHE A 135 -2.98 -9.05 4.33
C PHE A 135 -2.19 -7.77 4.65
N GLY A 136 -2.85 -6.63 4.88
CA GLY A 136 -2.15 -5.42 5.34
C GLY A 136 -1.53 -5.60 6.73
N LEU A 137 -2.27 -6.19 7.66
CA LEU A 137 -1.83 -6.42 9.04
C LEU A 137 -0.77 -7.50 9.18
N SER A 138 -0.56 -8.36 8.17
CA SER A 138 0.54 -9.33 8.21
C SER A 138 1.91 -8.65 8.30
N GLY A 139 2.01 -7.36 7.96
CA GLY A 139 3.20 -6.53 8.14
C GLY A 139 3.59 -6.27 9.58
N VAL A 140 2.68 -6.48 10.55
CA VAL A 140 3.00 -6.39 11.97
C VAL A 140 4.03 -7.43 12.38
N ILE A 141 3.97 -8.64 11.82
CA ILE A 141 4.90 -9.74 12.13
C ILE A 141 6.36 -9.37 11.81
N PRO A 142 6.72 -9.00 10.57
CA PRO A 142 8.08 -8.58 10.26
C PRO A 142 8.45 -7.28 10.98
N ALA A 143 7.50 -6.39 11.29
CA ALA A 143 7.82 -5.15 12.02
C ALA A 143 8.23 -5.44 13.47
N VAL A 144 7.51 -6.34 14.14
CA VAL A 144 7.85 -6.82 15.48
C VAL A 144 9.18 -7.57 15.47
N HIS A 145 9.42 -8.44 14.48
CA HIS A 145 10.70 -9.15 14.36
C HIS A 145 11.87 -8.17 14.12
N TYR A 146 11.67 -7.15 13.30
CA TYR A 146 12.69 -6.12 13.11
C TYR A 146 12.97 -5.35 14.42
N ALA A 147 11.92 -4.93 15.13
CA ALA A 147 12.05 -4.19 16.38
C ALA A 147 12.67 -5.03 17.51
N SER A 148 12.38 -6.33 17.58
CA SER A 148 12.99 -7.22 18.58
C SER A 148 14.46 -7.49 18.29
N ALA A 149 14.85 -7.57 17.01
CA ALA A 149 16.23 -7.81 16.61
C ALA A 149 17.14 -6.57 16.76
N ASN A 150 16.60 -5.35 16.63
CA ASN A 150 17.38 -4.10 16.62
C ASN A 150 17.13 -3.20 17.86
N GLY A 151 16.18 -3.57 18.72
CA GLY A 151 15.78 -2.81 19.90
C GLY A 151 14.68 -1.78 19.61
N LEU A 152 13.55 -1.87 20.34
CA LEU A 152 12.33 -1.09 20.06
C LEU A 152 12.53 0.43 20.03
N VAL A 153 13.26 0.98 21.00
CA VAL A 153 13.51 2.43 21.07
C VAL A 153 14.38 2.89 19.90
N HIS A 154 15.42 2.14 19.56
CA HIS A 154 16.26 2.42 18.39
C HIS A 154 15.42 2.35 17.10
N SER A 155 14.60 1.30 16.95
CA SER A 155 13.75 1.14 15.78
C SER A 155 12.71 2.24 15.61
N VAL A 156 12.08 2.75 16.66
CA VAL A 156 11.04 3.79 16.53
C VAL A 156 11.64 5.19 16.41
N THR A 157 12.69 5.50 17.18
CA THR A 157 13.23 6.87 17.28
C THR A 157 14.37 7.13 16.31
N HIS A 158 15.16 6.10 16.00
CA HIS A 158 16.29 6.20 15.11
C HIS A 158 15.98 5.58 13.77
N ASP A 159 15.20 4.50 13.63
CA ASP A 159 14.89 3.93 12.31
C ASP A 159 13.63 4.53 11.66
N PRO A 160 13.49 4.44 10.33
CA PRO A 160 12.29 4.90 9.62
C PRO A 160 11.01 4.10 9.93
N MET A 161 10.99 3.26 10.99
CA MET A 161 9.77 2.56 11.43
C MET A 161 8.66 3.52 11.85
N GLY A 162 8.97 4.71 12.36
CA GLY A 162 7.95 5.72 12.67
C GLY A 162 7.07 6.05 11.45
N TRP A 163 7.66 6.07 10.25
CA TRP A 163 6.93 6.26 8.99
C TRP A 163 6.07 5.05 8.63
N LEU A 164 6.52 3.83 8.91
CA LEU A 164 5.71 2.62 8.74
C LEU A 164 4.48 2.66 9.65
N VAL A 165 4.66 3.05 10.92
CA VAL A 165 3.56 3.19 11.88
C VAL A 165 2.57 4.25 11.41
N LEU A 166 3.06 5.41 10.96
CA LEU A 166 2.20 6.46 10.41
C LEU A 166 1.45 5.99 9.15
N MET A 167 2.13 5.31 8.22
CA MET A 167 1.50 4.72 7.04
C MET A 167 0.39 3.74 7.43
N ALA A 168 0.66 2.81 8.35
CA ALA A 168 -0.30 1.83 8.82
C ALA A 168 -1.51 2.50 9.48
N PHE A 169 -1.26 3.52 10.30
CA PHE A 169 -2.30 4.33 10.91
C PHE A 169 -3.19 5.00 9.86
N LEU A 170 -2.61 5.63 8.84
CA LEU A 170 -3.38 6.31 7.79
C LEU A 170 -4.25 5.34 6.97
N TYR A 171 -3.72 4.17 6.60
CA TYR A 171 -4.50 3.13 5.93
C TYR A 171 -5.65 2.62 6.80
N LEU A 172 -5.39 2.33 8.08
CA LEU A 172 -6.40 1.83 9.00
C LEU A 172 -7.47 2.89 9.29
N LEU A 173 -7.07 4.15 9.49
CA LEU A 173 -7.98 5.27 9.66
C LEU A 173 -8.90 5.40 8.45
N GLY A 174 -8.35 5.34 7.23
CA GLY A 174 -9.13 5.37 6.00
C GLY A 174 -10.14 4.22 5.94
N ALA A 175 -9.72 2.99 6.27
CA ALA A 175 -10.60 1.83 6.29
C ALA A 175 -11.72 1.97 7.32
N VAL A 176 -11.43 2.50 8.51
CA VAL A 176 -12.41 2.77 9.57
C VAL A 176 -13.42 3.83 9.13
N ILE A 177 -12.95 4.93 8.54
CA ILE A 177 -13.80 6.01 8.00
C ILE A 177 -14.73 5.46 6.92
N TYR A 178 -14.19 4.71 5.96
CA TYR A 178 -14.94 4.07 4.88
C TYR A 178 -15.99 3.09 5.39
N ALA A 179 -15.60 2.18 6.31
CA ALA A 179 -16.52 1.20 6.88
C ALA A 179 -17.61 1.85 7.74
N GLY A 180 -17.25 2.91 8.49
CA GLY A 180 -18.17 3.66 9.34
C GLY A 180 -19.15 4.54 8.59
N ARG A 181 -18.89 4.82 7.30
CA ARG A 181 -19.61 5.80 6.45
C ARG A 181 -19.65 7.19 7.09
N VAL A 182 -18.55 7.59 7.71
CA VAL A 182 -18.43 8.89 8.38
C VAL A 182 -17.69 9.84 7.44
N PRO A 183 -18.14 11.09 7.26
CA PRO A 183 -19.16 11.80 8.04
C PRO A 183 -20.58 11.78 7.45
N GLU A 184 -20.83 11.16 6.29
CA GLU A 184 -22.14 11.17 5.63
C GLU A 184 -23.24 10.49 6.45
N ARG A 185 -22.88 9.60 7.35
CA ARG A 185 -23.79 9.01 8.35
C ARG A 185 -24.30 10.05 9.36
N TRP A 186 -23.50 11.06 9.67
CA TRP A 186 -23.86 12.13 10.61
C TRP A 186 -24.53 13.31 9.91
N PHE A 187 -24.18 13.57 8.65
CA PHE A 187 -24.68 14.70 7.88
C PHE A 187 -25.32 14.25 6.56
N LEU A 188 -26.50 13.66 6.66
CA LEU A 188 -27.29 13.19 5.52
C LEU A 188 -27.53 14.31 4.49
N GLY A 189 -27.27 14.02 3.21
CA GLY A 189 -27.45 14.96 2.09
C GLY A 189 -26.42 16.10 2.02
N LYS A 190 -25.55 16.27 3.02
CA LYS A 190 -24.54 17.34 3.04
C LYS A 190 -23.19 16.92 2.46
N CYS A 191 -22.97 15.61 2.32
CA CYS A 191 -21.71 15.04 1.83
C CYS A 191 -21.84 14.40 0.44
N ASP A 192 -22.89 14.69 -0.32
CA ASP A 192 -23.21 13.96 -1.55
C ASP A 192 -22.14 14.13 -2.65
N ILE A 193 -21.53 15.32 -2.72
CA ILE A 193 -20.48 15.64 -3.70
C ILE A 193 -19.09 15.67 -3.06
N TRP A 194 -18.98 16.18 -1.82
CA TRP A 194 -17.72 16.46 -1.15
C TRP A 194 -17.71 15.92 0.28
N GLY A 195 -16.57 15.39 0.69
CA GLY A 195 -16.28 15.03 2.08
C GLY A 195 -16.94 13.73 2.57
N HIS A 196 -17.56 12.95 1.70
CA HIS A 196 -18.05 11.61 2.06
C HIS A 196 -16.89 10.63 2.32
N SER A 197 -17.14 9.60 3.12
CA SER A 197 -16.15 8.63 3.60
C SER A 197 -15.30 8.03 2.49
N HIS A 198 -15.91 7.66 1.36
CA HIS A 198 -15.19 7.07 0.22
C HIS A 198 -14.15 8.04 -0.37
N GLN A 199 -14.49 9.34 -0.45
CA GLN A 199 -13.54 10.35 -0.93
C GLN A 199 -12.41 10.55 0.09
N LEU A 200 -12.72 10.60 1.39
CA LEU A 200 -11.71 10.73 2.44
C LEU A 200 -10.78 9.52 2.48
N PHE A 201 -11.32 8.31 2.28
CA PHE A 201 -10.54 7.08 2.13
C PHE A 201 -9.53 7.18 0.99
N HIS A 202 -9.96 7.65 -0.19
CA HIS A 202 -9.05 7.85 -1.33
C HIS A 202 -7.90 8.81 -0.99
N VAL A 203 -8.20 9.93 -0.33
CA VAL A 203 -7.18 10.90 0.09
C VAL A 203 -6.18 10.27 1.06
N LEU A 204 -6.68 9.49 2.04
CA LEU A 204 -5.83 8.80 3.01
C LEU A 204 -4.96 7.70 2.39
N VAL A 205 -5.45 7.00 1.37
CA VAL A 205 -4.65 6.02 0.61
C VAL A 205 -3.48 6.71 -0.09
N VAL A 206 -3.72 7.85 -0.77
CA VAL A 206 -2.65 8.63 -1.42
C VAL A 206 -1.66 9.16 -0.39
N ALA A 207 -2.14 9.71 0.73
CA ALA A 207 -1.28 10.20 1.81
C ALA A 207 -0.44 9.08 2.43
N ALA A 208 -1.04 7.91 2.70
CA ALA A 208 -0.34 6.75 3.23
C ALA A 208 0.73 6.25 2.26
N ALA A 209 0.44 6.20 0.96
CA ALA A 209 1.43 5.81 -0.05
C ALA A 209 2.60 6.81 -0.12
N LEU A 210 2.34 8.12 0.01
CA LEU A 210 3.40 9.13 0.07
C LEU A 210 4.26 9.01 1.33
N VAL A 211 3.62 8.74 2.48
CA VAL A 211 4.32 8.46 3.74
C VAL A 211 5.18 7.20 3.60
N ASN A 212 4.66 6.14 2.98
CA ASN A 212 5.43 4.93 2.70
C ASN A 212 6.64 5.26 1.83
N TYR A 213 6.43 5.96 0.69
CA TYR A 213 7.50 6.39 -0.20
C TYR A 213 8.58 7.18 0.55
N HIS A 214 8.20 8.13 1.38
CA HIS A 214 9.13 8.90 2.20
C HIS A 214 9.90 7.99 3.17
N GLY A 215 9.22 7.08 3.87
CA GLY A 215 9.85 6.13 4.79
C GLY A 215 10.87 5.23 4.11
N ILE A 216 10.54 4.66 2.94
CA ILE A 216 11.45 3.80 2.17
C ILE A 216 12.64 4.59 1.58
N MET A 217 12.44 5.86 1.22
CA MET A 217 13.56 6.72 0.81
C MET A 217 14.53 7.00 1.96
N GLN A 218 14.01 7.22 3.18
CA GLN A 218 14.83 7.44 4.36
C GLN A 218 15.63 6.19 4.74
N ILE A 219 15.04 4.99 4.65
CA ILE A 219 15.76 3.74 4.95
C ILE A 219 16.86 3.47 3.92
N ALA A 220 16.57 3.70 2.63
CA ALA A 220 17.55 3.55 1.56
C ALA A 220 18.72 4.54 1.72
N LYS A 221 18.43 5.82 1.98
CA LYS A 221 19.46 6.85 2.19
C LYS A 221 20.36 6.51 3.39
N ARG A 222 19.78 6.05 4.50
CA ARG A 222 20.54 5.61 5.67
C ARG A 222 21.43 4.43 5.34
N ARG A 223 20.96 3.49 4.52
CA ARG A 223 21.75 2.35 4.10
C ARG A 223 22.99 2.77 3.31
N LEU A 224 22.84 3.72 2.39
CA LEU A 224 23.96 4.31 1.64
C LEU A 224 25.00 4.97 2.56
N THR A 225 24.59 5.53 3.71
CA THR A 225 25.52 6.19 4.66
C THR A 225 26.14 5.24 5.69
N SER A 226 25.47 4.15 6.08
CA SER A 226 25.89 3.30 7.20
C SER A 226 26.84 2.15 6.81
N GLY A 227 27.11 1.93 5.52
CA GLY A 227 28.06 0.92 5.03
C GLY A 227 27.57 -0.53 5.08
N GLU A 228 28.43 -1.47 4.69
CA GLU A 228 28.12 -2.91 4.61
C GLU A 228 27.73 -3.51 5.97
N CYS A 229 27.06 -4.67 5.94
CA CYS A 229 26.71 -5.39 7.16
C CYS A 229 27.98 -5.74 7.93
N ARG A 230 28.06 -5.40 9.23
CA ARG A 230 29.10 -5.99 10.06
C ARG A 230 28.85 -7.50 10.09
N ASN A 231 29.85 -8.28 9.72
CA ASN A 231 29.83 -9.73 9.87
C ASN A 231 29.69 -10.03 11.37
N GLU A 232 28.46 -10.26 11.83
CA GLU A 232 28.25 -10.98 13.08
C GLU A 232 28.55 -12.44 12.77
N LEU A 233 29.82 -12.81 13.03
CA LEU A 233 30.30 -14.19 13.13
C LEU A 233 29.65 -14.90 14.30
#